data_AF-A0A015JWT7-F1
#
_entry.id   AF-A0A015JWT7-F1
#
_cell.length_a   1.000
_cell.length_b   1.000
_cell.length_c   1.000
_cell.angle_alpha   90.00
_cell.angle_beta   90.00
_cell.angle_gamma   90.00
#
_symmetry.space_group_name_H-M   'P 1'
#
loop_
_entity.id
_entity.type
_entity.pdbx_description
1 polymer ?
#
loop_
_entity_poly.entity_id
_entity_poly.type
_entity_poly.pdbx_seq_one_letter_code
_entity_poly.pdbx_strand_id
1 'polypeptide(L)'
;MSSNRNKLVSAAINRAYILIDYDKNEEEQYESIKQIILTDESLTNNEKLGAINIISKDFDGFKILDNKGTKRNCVNCQKECLAELYCEHCVRNYLEAQFSKWTSGMKRLIA
;
A
#
# COMPACT_ATOMS: atom_id res chain seq x y z
N MET A 1 18.24 -5.14 4.04
CA MET A 1 17.84 -4.89 5.45
C MET A 1 17.90 -6.20 6.20
N SER A 2 18.38 -6.22 7.44
CA SER A 2 18.35 -7.42 8.27
C SER A 2 16.93 -7.66 8.82
N SER A 3 16.57 -8.91 9.11
CA SER A 3 15.24 -9.30 9.63
C SER A 3 14.79 -8.46 10.83
N ASN A 4 15.71 -8.09 11.73
CA ASN A 4 15.41 -7.27 12.89
C ASN A 4 15.06 -5.81 12.55
N ARG A 5 15.68 -5.22 11.52
CA ARG A 5 15.33 -3.86 11.06
C ARG A 5 13.95 -3.82 10.40
N ASN A 6 13.58 -4.87 9.67
CA ASN A 6 12.22 -4.99 9.13
C ASN A 6 11.16 -5.01 10.25
N LYS A 7 11.40 -5.77 11.33
CA LYS A 7 10.50 -5.79 12.50
C LYS A 7 10.36 -4.42 13.15
N LEU A 8 11.45 -3.67 13.26
CA LEU A 8 11.45 -2.34 13.83
C LEU A 8 10.63 -1.35 12.97
N VAL A 9 10.78 -1.40 11.65
CA VAL A 9 9.95 -0.63 10.71
C VAL A 9 8.47 -0.98 10.86
N SER A 10 8.13 -2.27 10.88
CA SER A 10 6.75 -2.72 11.08
C SER A 10 6.18 -2.26 12.42
N ALA A 11 6.98 -2.28 13.49
CA ALA A 11 6.55 -1.79 14.80
C ALA A 11 6.28 -0.28 14.81
N ALA A 12 7.12 0.52 14.12
CA ALA A 12 6.91 1.96 13.98
C ALA A 12 5.63 2.27 13.20
N ILE A 13 5.36 1.56 12.10
CA ILE A 13 4.11 1.69 11.33
C ILE A 13 2.90 1.35 12.21
N ASN A 14 2.91 0.22 12.90
CA ASN A 14 1.81 -0.18 13.78
C ASN A 14 1.56 0.85 14.89
N ARG A 15 2.64 1.40 15.48
CA ARG A 15 2.53 2.47 16.47
C ARG A 15 1.88 3.71 15.87
N ALA A 16 2.26 4.10 14.65
CA ALA A 16 1.67 5.25 13.97
C ALA A 16 0.16 5.06 13.76
N TYR A 17 -0.28 3.88 13.32
CA TYR A 17 -1.72 3.58 13.20
C TYR A 17 -2.46 3.62 14.54
N ILE A 18 -1.85 3.15 15.64
CA ILE A 18 -2.49 3.19 16.97
C ILE A 18 -2.67 4.64 17.48
N LEU A 19 -1.77 5.54 17.10
CA LEU A 19 -1.71 6.91 17.62
C LEU A 19 -2.60 7.92 16.87
N ILE A 20 -3.15 7.56 15.72
CA ILE A 20 -3.99 8.49 14.96
C ILE A 20 -5.42 8.58 15.49
N ASP A 21 -6.04 9.71 15.17
CA ASP A 21 -7.44 9.97 15.41
C ASP A 21 -8.28 9.43 14.24
N TYR A 22 -9.04 8.38 14.51
CA TYR A 22 -9.87 7.70 13.52
C TYR A 22 -11.18 8.44 13.19
N ASP A 23 -11.53 9.49 13.94
CA ASP A 23 -12.70 10.33 13.64
C ASP A 23 -12.41 11.29 12.47
N LYS A 24 -11.13 11.50 12.14
CA LYS A 24 -10.69 12.32 11.00
C LYS A 24 -10.93 11.63 9.66
N ASN A 25 -10.87 12.39 8.57
CA ASN A 25 -10.97 11.78 7.24
C ASN A 25 -9.70 10.99 6.86
N GLU A 26 -9.81 10.10 5.87
CA GLU A 26 -8.74 9.19 5.45
C GLU A 26 -7.46 9.92 5.02
N GLU A 27 -7.56 11.08 4.35
CA GLU A 27 -6.40 11.88 3.93
C GLU A 27 -5.68 12.48 5.15
N GLU A 28 -6.42 13.03 6.10
CA GLU A 28 -5.87 13.55 7.36
C GLU A 28 -5.22 12.46 8.21
N GLN A 29 -5.82 11.28 8.27
CA GLN A 29 -5.25 10.11 8.94
C GLN A 29 -3.92 9.73 8.28
N TYR A 30 -3.89 9.61 6.95
CA TYR A 30 -2.69 9.26 6.20
C TYR A 30 -1.54 10.27 6.38
N GLU A 31 -1.83 11.57 6.34
CA GLU A 31 -0.83 12.61 6.64
C GLU A 31 -0.31 12.50 8.07
N SER A 32 -1.19 12.22 9.04
CA SER A 32 -0.80 12.04 10.44
C SER A 32 0.15 10.85 10.63
N ILE A 33 -0.15 9.70 10.02
CA ILE A 33 0.71 8.51 10.06
C ILE A 33 2.09 8.84 9.46
N LYS A 34 2.14 9.52 8.32
CA LYS A 34 3.40 9.93 7.68
C LYS A 34 4.25 10.79 8.61
N GLN A 35 3.65 11.78 9.28
CA GLN A 35 4.39 12.64 10.21
C GLN A 35 4.94 11.87 11.41
N ILE A 36 4.16 10.94 11.97
CA ILE A 36 4.64 10.09 13.08
C ILE A 36 5.85 9.27 12.64
N ILE A 37 5.82 8.67 11.44
CA ILE A 37 6.95 7.90 10.91
C ILE A 37 8.17 8.79 10.62
N LEU A 38 7.96 9.97 10.03
CA LEU A 38 9.03 10.91 9.69
C LEU A 38 9.74 11.44 10.93
N THR A 39 9.02 11.61 12.03
CA THR A 39 9.54 12.11 13.31
C THR A 39 10.13 11.00 14.20
N ASP A 40 9.93 9.72 13.88
CA ASP A 40 10.51 8.61 14.66
C ASP A 40 12.04 8.55 14.50
N GLU A 41 12.76 8.96 15.55
CA GLU A 41 14.23 8.99 15.59
C GLU A 41 14.89 7.60 15.60
N SER A 42 14.12 6.53 15.86
CA SER A 42 14.64 5.15 15.84
C SER A 42 14.84 4.59 14.42
N LEU A 43 14.27 5.26 13.42
CA LEU A 43 14.35 4.92 12.01
C LEU A 43 15.43 5.73 11.29
N THR A 44 16.20 5.06 10.44
CA THR A 44 17.05 5.73 9.45
C THR A 44 16.20 6.33 8.33
N ASN A 45 16.75 7.27 7.56
CA ASN A 45 16.03 7.87 6.42
C ASN A 45 15.53 6.82 5.40
N ASN A 46 16.34 5.80 5.12
CA ASN A 46 15.94 4.72 4.21
C ASN A 46 14.76 3.90 4.75
N GLU A 47 14.69 3.72 6.06
CA GLU A 47 13.59 3.01 6.70
C GLU A 47 12.33 3.85 6.78
N LYS A 48 12.46 5.15 7.02
CA LYS A 48 11.33 6.09 6.94
C LYS A 48 10.73 6.06 5.53
N LEU A 49 11.56 6.14 4.51
CA LEU A 49 11.13 6.03 3.10
C LEU A 49 10.46 4.68 2.82
N GLY A 50 11.04 3.58 3.31
CA GLY A 50 10.46 2.25 3.18
C GLY A 50 9.09 2.14 3.87
N ALA A 51 8.96 2.69 5.08
CA ALA A 51 7.73 2.71 5.85
C ALA A 51 6.66 3.54 5.15
N ILE A 52 7.00 4.75 4.69
CA ILE A 52 6.11 5.62 3.90
C ILE A 52 5.62 4.89 2.65
N ASN A 53 6.50 4.22 1.91
CA ASN A 53 6.09 3.46 0.73
C ASN A 53 5.13 2.30 1.06
N ILE A 54 5.23 1.68 2.24
CA ILE A 54 4.28 0.66 2.69
C ILE A 54 2.91 1.31 2.95
N ILE A 55 2.86 2.34 3.79
CA ILE A 55 1.58 2.98 4.14
C ILE A 55 0.92 3.69 2.95
N SER A 56 1.68 4.19 1.98
CA SER A 56 1.13 4.75 0.75
C SER A 56 0.41 3.71 -0.10
N LYS A 57 0.91 2.46 -0.12
CA LYS A 57 0.23 1.36 -0.81
C LYS A 57 -1.07 0.96 -0.11
N ASP A 58 -1.05 0.93 1.22
CA ASP A 58 -2.25 0.67 2.02
C ASP A 58 -3.29 1.76 1.76
N PHE A 59 -2.85 3.02 1.78
CA PHE A 59 -3.71 4.18 1.53
C PHE A 59 -4.32 4.19 0.12
N ASP A 60 -3.53 3.88 -0.91
CA ASP A 60 -4.04 3.65 -2.26
C ASP A 60 -5.10 2.54 -2.28
N GLY A 61 -4.89 1.47 -1.52
CA GLY A 61 -5.86 0.39 -1.32
C GLY A 61 -7.16 0.88 -0.71
N PHE A 62 -7.10 1.68 0.36
CA PHE A 62 -8.29 2.26 1.01
C PHE A 62 -9.07 3.17 0.06
N LYS A 63 -8.40 4.08 -0.66
CA LYS A 63 -9.04 4.91 -1.69
C LYS A 63 -9.84 4.08 -2.70
N ILE A 64 -9.27 2.97 -3.17
CA ILE A 64 -9.94 2.07 -4.11
C ILE A 64 -11.14 1.36 -3.46
N LEU A 65 -10.97 0.85 -2.24
CA LEU A 65 -12.03 0.12 -1.51
C LEU A 65 -13.23 1.02 -1.22
N ASP A 66 -12.97 2.23 -0.74
CA ASP A 66 -14.00 3.20 -0.38
C ASP A 66 -14.49 4.02 -1.58
N ASN A 67 -13.82 3.89 -2.74
CA ASN A 67 -14.08 4.64 -3.96
C ASN A 67 -14.10 6.17 -3.72
N LYS A 68 -13.12 6.64 -2.94
CA LYS A 68 -12.98 8.04 -2.51
C LYS A 68 -11.59 8.59 -2.81
N GLY A 69 -11.51 9.92 -2.82
CA GLY A 69 -10.28 10.67 -3.04
C GLY A 69 -10.13 11.18 -4.47
N THR A 70 -8.98 11.80 -4.71
CA THR A 70 -8.68 12.41 -6.00
C THR A 70 -8.35 11.36 -7.05
N LYS A 71 -9.05 11.41 -8.19
CA LYS A 71 -8.76 10.57 -9.36
C LYS A 71 -7.67 11.21 -10.22
N ARG A 72 -6.92 10.37 -10.93
CA ARG A 72 -5.96 10.78 -11.97
C ARG A 72 -6.18 9.98 -13.25
N ASN A 73 -5.84 10.57 -14.39
CA ASN A 73 -5.84 9.83 -15.66
C ASN A 73 -4.60 8.95 -15.77
N CYS A 74 -4.79 7.64 -15.92
CA CYS A 74 -3.70 6.71 -16.13
C CYS A 74 -3.13 6.86 -17.56
N VAL A 75 -1.84 7.16 -17.69
CA VAL A 75 -1.18 7.29 -19.00
C VAL A 75 -1.24 6.01 -19.83
N ASN A 76 -1.25 4.84 -19.18
CA ASN A 76 -1.22 3.56 -19.88
C ASN A 76 -2.59 3.12 -20.42
N CYS A 77 -3.65 3.24 -19.61
CA CYS A 77 -4.99 2.77 -20.00
C CYS A 77 -6.02 3.86 -20.27
N GLN A 78 -5.65 5.14 -20.08
CA GLN A 78 -6.50 6.32 -20.29
C GLN A 78 -7.78 6.35 -19.45
N LYS A 79 -7.88 5.51 -18.42
CA LYS A 79 -8.98 5.53 -17.44
C LYS A 79 -8.61 6.39 -16.24
N GLU A 80 -9.64 6.99 -15.63
CA GLU A 80 -9.52 7.57 -14.31
C GLU A 80 -9.28 6.47 -13.27
N CYS A 81 -8.22 6.62 -12.49
CA CYS A 81 -7.84 5.71 -11.42
C CYS A 81 -7.64 6.45 -10.10
N LEU A 82 -7.86 5.76 -8.98
CA LEU A 82 -7.81 6.32 -7.63
C LEU A 82 -6.43 6.19 -6.98
N ALA A 83 -5.74 5.07 -7.19
CA ALA A 83 -4.42 4.86 -6.61
C ALA A 83 -3.37 5.75 -7.28
N GLU A 84 -2.43 6.26 -6.49
CA GLU A 84 -1.34 7.11 -6.95
C GLU A 84 -0.14 6.27 -7.45
N LEU A 85 0.24 5.24 -6.69
CA LEU A 85 1.43 4.42 -6.96
C LEU A 85 1.22 3.40 -8.09
N TYR A 86 -0.02 3.01 -8.35
CA TYR A 86 -0.39 2.07 -9.41
C TYR A 86 -1.75 2.43 -9.99
N CYS A 87 -2.15 1.76 -11.07
CA CYS A 87 -3.50 1.90 -11.63
C CYS A 87 -4.26 0.60 -11.40
N GLU A 88 -5.33 0.65 -10.62
CA GLU A 88 -6.16 -0.51 -10.30
C GLU A 88 -6.76 -1.17 -11.55
N HIS A 89 -7.05 -0.39 -12.60
CA HIS A 89 -7.52 -0.92 -13.88
C HIS A 89 -6.42 -1.67 -14.63
N CYS A 90 -5.21 -1.12 -14.71
CA CYS A 90 -4.09 -1.80 -15.37
C CYS A 90 -3.74 -3.11 -14.66
N VAL A 91 -3.71 -3.10 -13.32
CA VAL A 91 -3.48 -4.31 -12.52
C VAL A 91 -4.57 -5.32 -12.82
N ARG A 92 -5.86 -4.95 -12.70
CA ARG A 92 -6.98 -5.86 -12.98
C ARG A 92 -6.92 -6.45 -14.39
N ASN A 93 -6.69 -5.63 -15.41
CA ASN A 93 -6.57 -6.09 -16.81
C ASN A 93 -5.42 -7.09 -16.98
N TYR A 94 -4.27 -6.85 -16.33
CA TYR A 94 -3.14 -7.79 -16.37
C TYR A 94 -3.51 -9.12 -15.70
N LEU A 95 -4.15 -9.07 -14.53
CA LEU A 95 -4.59 -10.25 -13.80
C LEU A 95 -5.59 -11.08 -14.62
N GLU A 96 -6.59 -10.44 -15.22
CA GLU A 96 -7.58 -11.09 -16.09
C GLU A 96 -6.91 -11.75 -17.32
N ALA A 97 -5.98 -11.06 -17.98
CA ALA A 97 -5.28 -11.58 -19.16
C ALA A 97 -4.36 -12.76 -18.85
N GLN A 98 -3.79 -12.83 -17.64
CA GLN A 98 -2.91 -13.93 -17.22
C GLN A 98 -3.64 -15.04 -16.46
N PHE A 99 -4.94 -14.87 -16.16
CA PHE A 99 -5.69 -15.78 -15.31
C PHE A 99 -5.61 -17.24 -15.77
N SER A 100 -5.70 -17.50 -17.08
CA SER A 100 -5.61 -18.85 -17.65
C SER A 100 -4.24 -19.51 -17.52
N LYS A 101 -3.17 -18.73 -17.29
CA LYS A 101 -1.79 -19.22 -17.15
C LYS A 101 -1.41 -19.50 -15.70
N TRP A 102 -2.24 -19.08 -14.74
CA TRP A 102 -1.97 -19.25 -13.33
C TRP A 102 -2.24 -20.69 -12.92
N THR A 103 -1.21 -21.36 -12.39
CA THR A 103 -1.35 -22.69 -11.81
C THR A 103 -1.13 -22.57 -10.31
N SER A 104 -1.99 -23.20 -9.50
CA SER A 104 -1.89 -23.17 -8.02
C SER A 104 -0.71 -23.98 -7.47
N GLY A 105 0.22 -24.45 -8.32
CA GLY A 105 1.33 -25.32 -7.93
C GLY A 105 0.90 -26.71 -7.42
N MET A 106 -0.40 -27.03 -7.43
CA MET A 106 -0.89 -28.31 -6.95
C MET A 106 -0.57 -29.39 -7.99
N LYS A 107 0.55 -30.10 -7.81
CA LYS A 107 0.81 -31.35 -8.52
C LYS A 107 -0.30 -32.32 -8.16
N ARG A 108 -1.19 -32.64 -9.11
CA ARG A 108 -2.10 -33.79 -8.96
C ARG A 108 -1.22 -35.03 -8.79
N LEU A 109 -1.14 -35.56 -7.57
CA LEU A 109 -0.70 -36.94 -7.36
C LEU A 109 -1.81 -37.80 -7.95
N ILE A 110 -1.54 -38.37 -9.12
CA ILE A 110 -2.38 -39.39 -9.73
C ILE A 110 -2.17 -40.65 -8.88
N ALA A 111 -3.24 -41.12 -8.24
CA ALA A 111 -3.31 -42.41 -7.58
C ALA A 111 -3.53 -43.52 -8.61
#